data_AF-A3MXN1-F1
#
_entry.id   AF-A3MXN1-F1
#
_cell.length_a   1.000
_cell.length_b   1.000
_cell.length_c   1.000
_cell.angle_alpha   90.00
_cell.angle_beta   90.00
_cell.angle_gamma   90.00
#
_symmetry.space_group_name_H-M   'P 1'
#
loop_
_entity.id
_entity.type
_entity.pdbx_description
1 polymer ?
#
loop_
_entity_poly.entity_id
_entity_poly.type
_entity_poly.pdbx_seq_one_letter_code
_entity_poly.pdbx_strand_id
1 'polypeptide(L)'
;MDDATMVALAFLVIFALMVGTVYLAMLIAPRRPTPQKLMRYEAGNPETGPAKAPLAMQYLGYLLMLVALEPAAALPIAVYIFTRDLMSTVYTALVGILVLLAASTYAYRYAKKIEFWRA
;
A
#
# COMPACT_ATOMS: atom_id res chain seq x y z
N MET A 1 -28.52 -14.35 -7.26
CA MET A 1 -27.31 -13.53 -7.47
C MET A 1 -26.14 -14.46 -7.34
N ASP A 2 -25.21 -14.42 -8.28
CA ASP A 2 -23.94 -15.14 -8.17
C ASP A 2 -23.02 -14.46 -7.14
N ASP A 3 -22.01 -15.17 -6.64
CA ASP A 3 -21.10 -14.62 -5.62
C ASP A 3 -20.37 -13.36 -6.12
N ALA A 4 -20.05 -13.33 -7.42
CA ALA A 4 -19.42 -12.18 -8.06
C ALA A 4 -20.32 -10.93 -8.02
N THR A 5 -21.62 -11.05 -8.32
CA THR A 5 -22.54 -9.90 -8.21
C THR A 5 -22.76 -9.48 -6.77
N MET A 6 -22.78 -10.42 -5.81
CA MET A 6 -22.87 -10.06 -4.38
C MET A 6 -21.66 -9.25 -3.91
N VAL A 7 -20.45 -9.69 -4.27
CA VAL A 7 -19.21 -8.98 -3.94
C VAL A 7 -19.19 -7.61 -4.61
N ALA A 8 -19.48 -7.53 -5.90
CA ALA A 8 -19.52 -6.27 -6.63
C ALA A 8 -20.53 -5.28 -6.02
N LEU A 9 -21.72 -5.76 -5.63
CA LEU A 9 -22.72 -4.94 -4.96
C LEU A 9 -22.22 -4.44 -3.60
N ALA A 10 -21.58 -5.30 -2.79
CA ALA A 10 -21.03 -4.91 -1.50
C ALA A 10 -19.98 -3.79 -1.65
N PHE A 11 -19.03 -3.94 -2.59
CA PHE A 11 -18.03 -2.90 -2.88
C PHE A 11 -18.68 -1.60 -3.37
N LEU A 12 -19.70 -1.70 -4.24
CA LEU A 12 -20.42 -0.53 -4.74
C LEU A 12 -21.15 0.22 -3.61
N VAL A 13 -21.78 -0.50 -2.69
CA VAL A 13 -22.44 0.11 -1.52
C VAL A 13 -21.41 0.80 -0.63
N ILE A 14 -20.30 0.14 -0.30
CA ILE A 14 -19.24 0.75 0.53
C ILE A 14 -18.67 2.00 -0.14
N PHE A 15 -18.39 1.93 -1.44
CA PHE A 15 -17.90 3.07 -2.21
C PHE A 15 -18.91 4.22 -2.23
N ALA A 16 -20.19 3.93 -2.48
CA ALA A 16 -21.25 4.92 -2.47
C ALA A 16 -21.41 5.59 -1.09
N LEU A 17 -21.30 4.81 0.00
CA LEU A 17 -21.32 5.35 1.37
C LEU A 17 -20.12 6.25 1.64
N MET A 18 -18.91 5.85 1.22
CA MET A 18 -17.70 6.65 1.37
C MET A 18 -17.82 7.99 0.63
N VAL A 19 -18.17 7.95 -0.65
CA VAL A 19 -18.36 9.15 -1.48
C VAL A 19 -19.49 10.01 -0.92
N GLY A 20 -20.63 9.41 -0.61
CA GLY A 20 -21.78 10.10 -0.02
C GLY A 20 -21.43 10.83 1.28
N THR A 21 -20.64 10.21 2.15
CA THR A 21 -20.18 10.82 3.41
C THR A 21 -19.29 12.04 3.16
N VAL A 22 -18.34 11.95 2.22
CA VAL A 22 -17.49 13.09 1.85
C VAL A 22 -18.32 14.25 1.30
N TYR A 23 -19.24 13.98 0.38
CA TYR A 23 -20.11 15.02 -0.19
C TYR A 23 -21.05 15.63 0.83
N LEU A 24 -21.63 14.81 1.72
CA LEU A 24 -22.48 15.30 2.81
C LEU A 24 -21.69 16.22 3.75
N ALA A 25 -20.47 15.83 4.12
CA ALA A 25 -19.57 16.67 4.92
C ALA A 25 -19.27 18.00 4.21
N MET A 26 -18.99 17.98 2.90
CA MET A 26 -18.75 19.19 2.11
C MET A 26 -19.97 20.10 1.95
N LEU A 27 -21.19 19.54 2.07
CA LEU A 27 -22.44 20.30 1.99
C LEU A 27 -22.74 21.02 3.31
N ILE A 28 -22.51 20.36 4.45
CA ILE A 28 -22.77 20.92 5.78
C ILE A 28 -21.62 21.78 6.32
N ALA A 29 -20.39 21.58 5.83
CA ALA A 29 -19.21 22.26 6.36
C ALA A 29 -19.21 23.78 6.06
N PRO A 30 -18.89 24.64 7.05
CA PRO A 30 -18.72 26.07 6.82
C PRO A 30 -17.57 26.39 5.86
N ARG A 31 -17.86 27.06 4.74
CA ARG A 31 -16.85 27.44 3.73
C ARG A 31 -16.26 28.82 4.00
N ARG A 32 -15.32 28.90 4.95
CA ARG A 32 -14.62 30.14 5.32
C ARG A 32 -13.09 30.00 5.18
N PRO A 33 -12.56 29.94 3.94
CA PRO A 33 -11.12 29.91 3.72
C PRO A 33 -10.52 31.26 4.12
N THR A 34 -9.44 31.23 4.89
CA THR A 34 -8.61 32.40 5.16
C THR A 34 -7.18 32.08 4.72
N PRO A 35 -6.36 33.08 4.37
CA PRO A 35 -4.96 32.83 3.98
C PRO A 35 -4.22 31.95 4.99
N GLN A 36 -4.43 32.19 6.29
CA GLN A 36 -3.80 31.44 7.38
C GLN A 36 -4.29 29.99 7.49
N LYS A 37 -5.54 29.69 7.11
CA LYS A 37 -6.08 28.32 7.08
C LYS A 37 -5.60 27.52 5.87
N LEU A 38 -5.19 28.23 4.80
CA LEU A 38 -4.68 27.63 3.57
C LEU A 38 -3.16 27.47 3.59
N MET A 39 -2.46 28.27 4.40
CA MET A 39 -1.03 28.16 4.64
C MET A 39 -0.66 26.81 5.23
N ARG A 40 0.53 26.31 4.90
CA ARG A 40 1.06 25.08 5.49
C ARG A 40 1.30 25.25 6.99
N TYR A 41 1.06 24.17 7.74
CA TYR A 41 1.40 24.14 9.16
C TYR A 41 2.93 24.09 9.35
N GLU A 42 3.48 25.12 9.99
CA GLU A 42 4.91 25.25 10.35
C GLU A 42 5.06 25.78 11.80
N ALA A 43 4.26 25.24 12.73
CA ALA A 43 4.27 25.62 14.16
C ALA A 43 4.20 27.15 14.42
N GLY A 44 3.49 27.90 13.57
CA GLY A 44 3.33 29.35 13.66
C GLY A 44 4.35 30.18 12.89
N ASN A 45 5.36 29.55 12.28
CA ASN A 45 6.29 30.22 11.37
C ASN A 45 5.67 30.34 9.97
N PRO A 46 5.97 31.40 9.20
CA PRO A 46 5.63 31.43 7.77
C PRO A 46 6.33 30.28 7.03
N GLU A 47 5.65 29.75 6.02
CA GLU A 47 6.21 28.71 5.16
C GLU A 47 7.51 29.20 4.50
N THR A 48 8.60 28.46 4.71
CA THR A 48 9.91 28.78 4.15
C THR A 48 10.53 27.52 3.55
N GLY A 49 11.05 27.65 2.34
CA GLY A 49 11.78 26.57 1.65
C GLY A 49 10.90 25.51 0.96
N PRO A 50 11.55 24.55 0.27
CA PRO A 50 10.87 23.52 -0.50
C PRO A 50 10.04 22.59 0.39
N ALA A 51 8.86 22.22 -0.10
CA ALA A 51 7.81 21.68 0.74
C ALA A 51 8.09 20.27 1.29
N LYS A 52 8.98 19.52 0.63
CA LYS A 52 9.33 18.14 0.94
C LYS A 52 10.80 17.97 0.62
N ALA A 53 11.60 17.55 1.60
CA ALA A 53 12.85 16.88 1.27
C ALA A 53 12.51 15.60 0.49
N PRO A 54 13.35 15.15 -0.47
CA PRO A 54 13.16 13.84 -1.08
C PRO A 54 13.03 12.83 0.06
N LEU A 55 11.87 12.16 0.13
CA LEU A 55 11.59 11.21 1.19
C LEU A 55 12.71 10.17 1.15
N ALA A 56 13.36 9.94 2.28
CA ALA A 56 14.32 8.86 2.38
C ALA A 56 13.59 7.56 2.00
N MET A 57 13.88 7.02 0.81
CA MET A 57 13.30 5.77 0.32
C MET A 57 13.85 4.55 1.09
N GLN A 58 14.23 4.74 2.36
CA GLN A 58 14.53 3.69 3.34
C GLN A 58 13.39 2.66 3.39
N TYR A 59 12.14 3.12 3.26
CA TYR A 59 10.96 2.28 3.22
C TYR A 59 10.84 1.39 1.98
N LEU A 60 11.57 1.69 0.88
CA LEU A 60 11.51 0.88 -0.33
C LEU A 60 11.98 -0.55 -0.08
N GLY A 61 13.03 -0.75 0.72
CA GLY A 61 13.48 -2.10 1.09
C GLY A 61 12.41 -2.86 1.87
N TYR A 62 11.78 -2.22 2.85
CA TYR A 62 10.69 -2.85 3.61
C TYR A 62 9.47 -3.16 2.73
N LEU A 63 9.17 -2.28 1.77
CA LEU A 63 8.07 -2.46 0.84
C LEU A 63 8.31 -3.63 -0.12
N LEU A 64 9.55 -3.80 -0.60
CA LEU A 64 9.93 -4.96 -1.43
C LEU A 64 9.83 -6.29 -0.67
N MET A 65 10.15 -6.32 0.63
CA MET A 65 9.96 -7.52 1.46
C MET A 65 8.48 -7.88 1.58
N LEU A 66 7.63 -6.87 1.85
CA LEU A 66 6.20 -7.07 2.00
C LEU A 66 5.56 -7.55 0.69
N VAL A 67 5.89 -6.91 -0.43
CA VAL A 67 5.36 -7.26 -1.75
C VAL A 67 5.84 -8.64 -2.21
N ALA A 68 7.02 -9.11 -1.80
CA ALA A 68 7.49 -10.45 -2.12
C ALA A 68 6.78 -11.54 -1.28
N LEU A 69 6.32 -11.23 -0.06
CA LEU A 69 5.66 -12.18 0.84
C LEU A 69 4.28 -12.59 0.32
N GLU A 70 3.51 -11.63 -0.19
CA GLU A 70 2.14 -11.86 -0.66
C GLU A 70 2.05 -12.96 -1.74
N PRO A 71 2.76 -12.91 -2.88
CA PRO A 71 2.69 -13.96 -3.89
C PRO A 71 3.29 -15.28 -3.41
N ALA A 72 4.29 -15.25 -2.52
CA ALA A 72 4.87 -16.46 -1.96
C ALA A 72 3.86 -17.27 -1.13
N ALA A 73 2.89 -16.60 -0.50
CA ALA A 73 1.79 -17.23 0.22
C ALA A 73 0.56 -17.49 -0.66
N ALA A 74 0.17 -16.53 -1.50
CA ALA A 74 -1.07 -16.58 -2.26
C ALA A 74 -1.03 -17.61 -3.41
N LEU A 75 0.10 -17.71 -4.12
CA LEU A 75 0.20 -18.57 -5.31
C LEU A 75 0.09 -20.07 -4.98
N PRO A 76 0.76 -20.62 -3.95
CA PRO A 76 0.57 -22.03 -3.58
C PRO A 76 -0.87 -22.35 -3.17
N ILE A 77 -1.51 -21.44 -2.42
CA ILE A 77 -2.92 -21.59 -2.02
C ILE A 77 -3.82 -21.61 -3.26
N ALA A 78 -3.63 -20.67 -4.19
CA ALA A 78 -4.38 -20.63 -5.43
C ALA A 78 -4.18 -21.91 -6.26
N VAL A 79 -2.93 -22.33 -6.47
CA VAL A 79 -2.60 -23.57 -7.19
C VAL A 79 -3.29 -24.77 -6.58
N TYR A 80 -3.27 -24.91 -5.25
CA TYR A 80 -3.94 -26.02 -4.58
C TYR A 80 -5.46 -25.98 -4.77
N ILE A 81 -6.09 -24.81 -4.66
CA ILE A 81 -7.54 -24.66 -4.83
C ILE A 81 -7.98 -25.07 -6.24
N PHE A 82 -7.22 -24.68 -7.28
CA PHE A 82 -7.58 -24.94 -8.67
C PHE A 82 -7.19 -26.33 -9.17
N THR A 83 -6.02 -26.84 -8.77
CA THR A 83 -5.48 -28.09 -9.32
C THR A 83 -5.71 -29.29 -8.41
N ARG A 84 -5.88 -29.07 -7.10
CA ARG A 84 -5.90 -30.10 -6.05
C ARG A 84 -4.64 -30.99 -6.03
N ASP A 85 -3.58 -30.60 -6.74
CA ASP A 85 -2.35 -31.36 -6.82
C ASP A 85 -1.34 -30.85 -5.79
N LEU A 86 -0.92 -31.75 -4.91
CA LEU A 86 0.03 -31.44 -3.85
C LEU A 86 1.43 -31.17 -4.41
N MET A 87 1.83 -31.83 -5.50
CA MET A 87 3.19 -31.70 -6.04
C MET A 87 3.42 -30.31 -6.65
N SER A 88 2.50 -29.84 -7.50
CA SER A 88 2.54 -28.48 -8.04
C SER A 88 2.39 -27.41 -6.96
N THR A 89 1.59 -27.66 -5.92
CA THR A 89 1.45 -26.77 -4.77
C THR A 89 2.78 -26.62 -4.02
N VAL A 90 3.44 -27.72 -3.69
CA VAL A 90 4.74 -27.72 -3.01
C VAL A 90 5.81 -27.08 -3.88
N TYR A 91 5.83 -27.38 -5.19
CA TYR A 91 6.78 -26.76 -6.12
C TYR A 91 6.60 -25.24 -6.17
N THR A 92 5.36 -24.75 -6.28
CA THR A 92 5.04 -23.32 -6.28
C THR A 92 5.43 -22.66 -4.97
N ALA A 93 5.22 -23.34 -3.83
CA ALA A 93 5.64 -22.83 -2.52
C ALA A 93 7.15 -22.73 -2.40
N LEU A 94 7.91 -23.73 -2.86
CA LEU A 94 9.37 -23.70 -2.84
C LEU A 94 9.93 -22.57 -3.70
N VAL A 95 9.39 -22.38 -4.91
CA VAL A 95 9.76 -21.26 -5.79
C VAL A 95 9.40 -19.92 -5.14
N GLY A 96 8.21 -19.81 -4.56
CA GLY A 96 7.76 -18.62 -3.84
C GLY A 96 8.68 -18.26 -2.67
N ILE A 97 9.06 -19.25 -1.86
CA ILE A 97 10.02 -19.07 -0.75
C ILE A 97 11.39 -18.62 -1.27
N LEU A 98 11.87 -19.22 -2.36
CA LEU A 98 13.17 -18.85 -2.94
C LEU A 98 13.15 -17.40 -3.44
N VAL A 99 12.09 -16.97 -4.12
CA VAL A 99 11.91 -15.59 -4.57
C VAL A 99 11.79 -14.64 -3.38
N LEU A 100 11.00 -15.00 -2.36
CA LEU A 100 10.85 -14.22 -1.13
C LEU A 100 12.20 -14.00 -0.45
N LEU A 101 13.01 -15.05 -0.29
CA LEU A 101 14.32 -14.96 0.33
C LEU A 101 15.29 -14.11 -0.52
N ALA A 102 15.30 -14.30 -1.84
CA ALA A 102 16.15 -13.51 -2.74
C ALA A 102 15.77 -12.02 -2.71
N ALA A 103 14.47 -11.70 -2.86
CA ALA A 103 13.97 -10.33 -2.81
C ALA A 103 14.21 -9.68 -1.44
N SER A 104 13.94 -10.40 -0.35
CA SER A 104 14.09 -9.88 1.01
C SER A 104 15.56 -9.66 1.37
N THR A 105 16.46 -10.55 0.96
CA THR A 105 17.90 -10.38 1.23
C THR A 105 18.47 -9.19 0.46
N TYR A 106 18.08 -9.01 -0.81
CA TYR A 106 18.42 -7.82 -1.58
C TYR A 106 17.88 -6.56 -0.91
N ALA A 107 16.58 -6.56 -0.58
CA ALA A 107 15.90 -5.42 -0.01
C ALA A 107 16.46 -5.03 1.37
N TYR A 108 16.86 -6.00 2.19
CA TYR A 108 17.49 -5.76 3.48
C TYR A 108 18.85 -5.08 3.34
N ARG A 109 19.67 -5.57 2.39
CA ARG A 109 20.97 -4.96 2.08
C ARG A 109 20.80 -3.55 1.54
N TYR A 110 19.80 -3.33 0.71
CA TYR A 110 19.47 -2.02 0.16
C TYR A 110 19.01 -1.04 1.26
N ALA A 111 18.12 -1.46 2.15
CA ALA A 111 17.62 -0.61 3.25
C ALA A 111 18.76 -0.09 4.15
N LYS A 112 19.80 -0.90 4.37
CA LYS A 112 20.97 -0.53 5.19
C LYS A 112 21.89 0.53 4.58
N LYS A 113 21.77 0.84 3.29
CA LYS A 113 22.67 1.81 2.62
C LYS A 113 22.29 3.25 2.94
N ILE A 114 22.67 3.70 4.13
CA ILE A 114 22.41 5.06 4.67
C ILE A 114 22.91 6.16 3.73
N GLU A 115 23.94 5.88 2.93
CA GLU A 115 24.48 6.78 1.90
C GLU A 115 23.43 7.25 0.86
N PHE A 116 22.42 6.43 0.55
CA PHE A 116 21.35 6.82 -0.37
C PHE A 116 20.26 7.69 0.28
N TRP A 117 20.35 7.87 1.60
CA TRP A 117 19.28 8.44 2.43
C TRP A 117 19.65 9.72 3.14
N ARG A 118 20.91 10.15 3.06
CA ARG A 118 21.36 11.43 3.60
C ARG A 118 21.16 12.49 2.52
N ALA A 119 20.34 13.50 2.84
CA ALA A 119 20.17 14.70 2.04
C ALA A 119 21.41 15.60 2.12
#